data_AF-F9ZVA1-F1
#
_entry.id   AF-F9ZVA1-F1
#
_cell.length_a   1.000
_cell.length_b   1.000
_cell.length_c   1.000
_cell.angle_alpha   90.00
_cell.angle_beta   90.00
_cell.angle_gamma   90.00
#
_symmetry.space_group_name_H-M   'P 1'
#
loop_
_entity.id
_entity.type
_entity.pdbx_description
1 polymer ?
#
loop_
_entity_poly.entity_id
_entity_poly.type
_entity_poly.pdbx_seq_one_letter_code
_entity_poly.pdbx_strand_id
1 'polypeptide(L)' 'MFDEVLGMATLCTENFRDGVRDSFGASIVADVLDPILKEIDSLRIFNAAFQQQSLSIDQTLADARTLQFKDSRWTQ' A
#
# COMPACT_ATOMS: atom_id res chain seq x y z
N MET A 1 -1.44 -2.95 7.72
CA MET A 1 -0.50 -3.85 7.00
C MET A 1 0.68 -3.08 6.41
N PHE A 2 0.55 -2.36 5.29
CA PHE A 2 1.72 -1.66 4.70
C PHE A 2 2.25 -0.51 5.57
N ASP A 3 1.39 0.19 6.32
CA ASP A 3 1.84 1.20 7.29
C ASP A 3 2.68 0.58 8.42
N GLU A 4 2.32 -0.61 8.90
CA GLU A 4 3.10 -1.35 9.90
C GLU A 4 4.44 -1.82 9.34
N VAL A 5 4.45 -2.34 8.11
CA VAL A 5 5.68 -2.77 7.43
C VAL A 5 6.62 -1.58 7.24
N LEU A 6 6.11 -0.44 6.79
CA LEU A 6 6.90 0.79 6.64
C LEU A 6 7.45 1.27 7.99
N GLY A 7 6.62 1.26 9.04
CA GLY A 7 7.05 1.64 10.39
C GLY A 7 8.18 0.75 10.92
N MET A 8 8.04 -0.57 10.81
CA MET A 8 9.07 -1.52 11.24
C MET A 8 10.34 -1.42 10.41
N ALA A 9 10.23 -1.28 9.08
CA ALA A 9 11.38 -1.13 8.20
C ALA A 9 12.15 0.17 8.49
N THR A 10 11.43 1.26 8.77
CA THR A 10 12.02 2.56 9.14
C THR A 10 12.81 2.43 10.43
N LEU A 11 12.19 1.85 11.48
CA LEU A 11 12.85 1.63 12.77
C LEU A 11 14.11 0.76 12.64
N CYS A 12 14.05 -0.33 11.86
CA CYS A 12 15.22 -1.17 11.60
C CYS A 12 16.34 -0.41 10.88
N THR A 13 15.98 0.41 9.89
CA THR A 13 16.95 1.21 9.12
C THR A 13 17.61 2.27 9.99
N GLU A 14 16.84 2.96 10.84
CA GLU A 14 17.35 3.95 11.79
C GLU A 14 18.30 3.31 12.81
N ASN A 15 17.89 2.18 13.42
CA ASN A 15 18.73 1.46 14.37
C ASN A 15 20.07 0.99 13.73
N PHE A 16 20.04 0.54 12.48
CA PHE A 16 21.27 0.18 11.76
C PHE A 16 22.13 1.42 11.51
N ARG A 17 21.52 2.49 10.99
CA ARG A 17 22.19 3.76 10.67
C ARG A 17 22.89 4.36 11.88
N ASP A 18 22.27 4.31 13.06
CA ASP A 18 22.85 4.83 14.31
C ASP A 18 24.15 4.11 14.72
N GLY A 19 24.30 2.84 14.32
CA GLY A 19 25.50 2.03 14.55
C GLY A 19 26.60 2.19 13.50
N VAL A 20 26.30 2.79 12.34
CA VAL A 20 27.27 2.92 11.24
C VAL A 20 28.35 3.95 11.59
N ARG A 21 29.62 3.56 11.40
CA ARG A 21 30.79 4.43 11.63
C ARG A 21 31.77 4.47 10.45
N ASP A 22 31.55 3.63 9.45
CA ASP A 22 32.42 3.50 8.28
C ASP A 22 31.66 3.78 6.97
N SER A 23 32.42 3.95 5.90
CA SER A 23 31.88 4.26 4.57
C SER A 23 31.11 3.10 3.93
N PHE A 24 31.39 1.85 4.34
CA PHE A 24 30.71 0.68 3.79
C PHE A 24 29.31 0.50 4.40
N GLY A 25 29.17 0.69 5.71
CA GLY A 25 27.87 0.77 6.37
C GLY A 25 27.05 1.94 5.82
N ALA A 26 27.69 3.08 5.53
CA ALA A 26 27.01 4.21 4.92
C ALA A 26 26.49 3.89 3.51
N SER A 27 27.25 3.13 2.70
CA SER A 27 26.78 2.67 1.39
C SER A 27 25.63 1.66 1.51
N ILE A 28 25.62 0.79 2.52
CA ILE A 28 24.48 -0.12 2.76
C ILE A 28 23.20 0.68 3.03
N VAL A 29 23.28 1.73 3.86
CA VAL A 29 22.14 2.61 4.12
C VAL A 29 21.63 3.25 2.82
N ALA A 30 22.53 3.91 2.08
CA ALA A 30 22.15 4.70 0.91
C ALA A 30 21.72 3.86 -0.29
N ASP A 31 22.40 2.74 -0.55
CA ASP A 31 22.25 1.96 -1.77
C ASP A 31 21.28 0.78 -1.62
N VAL A 32 20.95 0.40 -0.38
CA VAL A 32 20.07 -0.75 -0.10
C VAL A 32 18.88 -0.36 0.77
N LEU A 33 19.10 0.17 1.97
CA LEU A 33 18.02 0.37 2.92
C LEU A 33 17.09 1.51 2.51
N ASP A 34 17.62 2.66 2.08
CA ASP A 34 16.83 3.79 1.62
C ASP A 34 15.98 3.44 0.38
N PRO A 35 16.51 2.75 -0.65
CA PRO A 35 15.69 2.23 -1.75
C PRO A 35 14.59 1.28 -1.31
N ILE A 36 14.87 0.34 -0.39
CA ILE A 36 13.84 -0.59 0.12
C ILE A 36 12.72 0.19 0.82
N LEU A 37 13.03 1.18 1.65
CA LEU A 37 12.02 2.02 2.30
C LEU A 37 11.14 2.74 1.28
N LYS A 38 11.75 3.27 0.22
CA LYS A 38 11.02 3.94 -0.87
C LYS A 38 10.09 2.99 -1.62
N GLU A 39 10.52 1.77 -1.90
CA GLU A 39 9.67 0.76 -2.55
C GLU A 39 8.51 0.33 -1.64
N ILE A 40 8.75 0.16 -0.34
CA ILE A 40 7.68 -0.13 0.63
C ILE A 40 6.64 1.00 0.68
N ASP A 41 7.07 2.27 0.71
CA ASP A 41 6.13 3.40 0.68
C ASP A 41 5.38 3.48 -0.66
N SER A 42 6.03 3.17 -1.78
CA SER A 42 5.39 3.09 -3.10
C SER A 42 4.28 2.02 -3.12
N LEU A 43 4.55 0.84 -2.55
CA LEU A 43 3.54 -0.22 -2.40
C LEU A 43 2.39 0.19 -1.47
N ARG A 44 2.68 0.93 -0.39
CA ARG A 44 1.68 1.44 0.55
C ARG A 44 0.71 2.39 -0.16
N ILE A 45 1.24 3.34 -0.92
CA ILE A 45 0.44 4.29 -1.72
C ILE A 45 -0.38 3.55 -2.78
N PHE A 46 0.25 2.63 -3.52
CA PHE A 46 -0.42 1.82 -4.52
C PHE A 46 -1.58 1.02 -3.93
N ASN A 47 -1.37 0.36 -2.79
CA ASN A 47 -2.41 -0.40 -2.12
C ASN A 47 -3.58 0.48 -1.68
N ALA A 48 -3.34 1.68 -1.16
CA ALA A 48 -4.41 2.61 -0.80
C ALA A 48 -5.28 2.97 -2.01
N ALA A 49 -4.65 3.29 -3.15
CA ALA A 49 -5.36 3.57 -4.40
C ALA A 49 -6.13 2.34 -4.90
N PHE A 50 -5.54 1.16 -4.84
CA PHE A 50 -6.18 -0.10 -5.22
C PHE A 50 -7.43 -0.39 -4.37
N GLN A 51 -7.36 -0.22 -3.05
CA GLN A 51 -8.50 -0.42 -2.15
C GLN A 51 -9.64 0.54 -2.48
N GLN A 52 -9.34 1.81 -2.76
CA GLN A 52 -10.34 2.79 -3.17
C GLN A 52 -11.03 2.38 -4.48
N GLN A 53 -10.27 1.91 -5.47
CA GLN A 53 -10.82 1.43 -6.74
C GLN A 53 -11.69 0.19 -6.54
N SER A 54 -11.25 -0.77 -5.73
CA SER A 54 -12.02 -1.97 -5.42
C SER A 54 -13.38 -1.62 -4.81
N LEU A 55 -13.41 -0.71 -3.83
CA LEU A 55 -14.66 -0.26 -3.21
C LEU A 55 -15.61 0.41 -4.22
N SER A 56 -15.07 1.22 -5.14
CA SER A 56 -15.89 1.85 -6.19
C SER A 56 -16.50 0.83 -7.14
N ILE A 57 -15.77 -0.24 -7.47
CA ILE A 57 -16.28 -1.35 -8.30
C ILE A 57 -17.39 -2.10 -7.57
N ASP A 58 -17.18 -2.43 -6.30
CA ASP A 58 -18.17 -3.14 -5.48
C ASP A 58 -19.48 -2.35 -5.36
N GLN A 59 -19.39 -1.04 -5.16
CA GLN A 59 -20.55 -0.14 -5.14
C GLN A 59 -21.28 -0.14 -6.49
N THR A 60 -20.54 0.04 -7.59
CA THR A 60 -21.13 0.02 -8.95
C THR A 60 -21.83 -1.31 -9.25
N LEU A 61 -21.23 -2.43 -8.83
CA LEU A 61 -21.80 -3.76 -8.98
C LEU A 61 -23.09 -3.93 -8.16
N ALA A 62 -23.11 -3.42 -6.93
CA ALA A 62 -24.29 -3.45 -6.06
C ALA A 62 -25.45 -2.61 -6.65
N ASP A 63 -25.14 -1.44 -7.20
CA ASP A 63 -26.10 -0.56 -7.86
C ASP A 63 -26.69 -1.23 -9.10
N ALA A 64 -25.85 -1.81 -9.96
CA ALA A 64 -26.28 -2.53 -11.16
C ALA A 64 -27.23 -3.70 -10.81
N ARG A 65 -26.91 -4.46 -9.77
CA ARG A 65 -27.78 -5.55 -9.27
C ARG A 65 -29.11 -5.03 -8.77
N THR A 66 -29.12 -3.87 -8.10
CA THR A 66 -30.35 -3.24 -7.60
C THR A 66 -31.24 -2.76 -8.75
N LEU A 67 -30.65 -2.21 -9.82
CA LEU A 67 -31.38 -1.82 -11.03
C LEU A 67 -31.97 -3.03 -11.75
N GLN A 68 -31.17 -4.08 -11.97
CA GLN A 68 -31.66 -5.33 -12.58
C GLN A 68 -32.85 -5.94 -11.81
N PHE A 69 -32.77 -5.94 -10.48
CA PHE A 69 -33.84 -6.48 -9.63
C PHE A 69 -35.10 -5.59 -9.61
N LYS A 70 -34.95 -4.28 -9.83
CA LYS A 70 -36.10 -3.38 -10.06
C LYS A 70 -36.74 -3.70 -11.40
N ASP A 71 -35.99 -3.75 -12.49
CA ASP A 71 -36.52 -3.99 -13.83
C ASP A 71 -37.29 -5.32 -13.91
N SER A 72 -36.79 -6.40 -13.29
CA SER A 72 -37.51 -7.68 -13.23
C SER A 72 -38.85 -7.63 -12.50
N ARG A 73 -39.02 -6.70 -11.56
CA ARG A 73 -40.29 -6.51 -10.82
C ARG A 73 -41.32 -5.67 -11.59
N TRP A 74 -40.88 -4.86 -12.56
CA TRP A 74 -41.80 -4.08 -13.41
C TRP A 74 -42.32 -4.88 -14.61
N THR A 75 -41.60 -5.93 -15.02
CA THR A 75 -41.97 -6.80 -16.14
C THR A 75 -42.84 -8.01 -15.76
N GLN A 76 -43.31 -8.08 -14.50
CA GLN A 76 -44.15 -9.16 -13.98
C GLN A 76 -45.50 -8.61 -13.53
#